data_AF-A0AAN9G0V7-F1
#
_entry.id   AF-A0AAN9G0V7-F1
#
_cell.length_a   1.000
_cell.length_b   1.000
_cell.length_c   1.000
_cell.angle_alpha   90.00
_cell.angle_beta   90.00
_cell.angle_gamma   90.00
#
_symmetry.space_group_name_H-M   'P 1'
#
loop_
_entity.id
_entity.type
_entity.pdbx_description
1 polymer ?
#
loop_
_entity_poly.entity_id
_entity_poly.type
_entity_poly.pdbx_seq_one_letter_code
_entity_poly.pdbx_strand_id
1 'polypeptide(L)'
;MSTRVIKRTRDPLETLERMLQKTTLTTQRLSHRYIIDFGDQLLSLTQSDDREDRQKAIDDAVTAAEARATRELRAALKRLRQDKDEERQRALDKQKWYFERLAGRVSEQRDRAEEERMKELTKKLHKEKEEALVAQWEECQRLQAQAVDVACMQLREQLRNDFAVEREQAVAQALKAAREGFKRREQDVIARTRAECHEEARREAERVAALHKAEIDCLHHKYDILQQKYDKELAHKKRVEADFRALQDDYRRFMDYTDGQFHSDYLMRLRHLGQHLADKRVSVVTYEDITELPT
;
A
#
# COMPACT_ATOMS: atom_id res chain seq x y z
N MET A 1 88.28 -74.25 69.39
CA MET A 1 87.90 -75.68 69.25
C MET A 1 88.99 -76.39 68.45
N SER A 2 89.49 -77.51 68.97
CA SER A 2 90.63 -78.35 68.53
C SER A 2 92.03 -77.79 68.85
N THR A 3 92.68 -78.02 70.00
CA THR A 3 93.13 -79.21 70.78
C THR A 3 94.42 -79.89 70.32
N ARG A 4 95.39 -79.92 71.26
CA ARG A 4 96.52 -80.85 71.51
C ARG A 4 97.92 -80.36 71.13
N VAL A 5 98.99 -80.57 71.91
CA VAL A 5 99.24 -81.12 73.27
C VAL A 5 100.67 -80.70 73.66
N ILE A 6 100.88 -80.37 74.93
CA ILE A 6 102.17 -80.10 75.60
C ILE A 6 102.86 -81.44 75.99
N LYS A 7 104.18 -81.58 75.79
CA LYS A 7 105.12 -82.39 76.64
C LYS A 7 106.55 -81.81 76.50
N ARG A 8 107.04 -80.94 77.38
CA ARG A 8 107.88 -81.16 78.59
C ARG A 8 109.18 -82.00 78.39
N THR A 9 110.30 -81.27 78.48
CA THR A 9 111.58 -81.55 79.18
C THR A 9 112.23 -82.93 79.07
N ARG A 10 113.43 -82.99 78.50
CA ARG A 10 114.53 -83.90 78.91
C ARG A 10 115.88 -83.17 78.89
N ASP A 11 116.67 -83.44 79.91
CA ASP A 11 117.88 -82.73 80.35
C ASP A 11 119.03 -82.71 79.32
N PRO A 12 119.83 -81.62 79.28
CA PRO A 12 120.91 -81.41 78.31
C PRO A 12 122.24 -82.16 78.61
N LEU A 13 122.32 -82.97 79.68
CA LEU A 13 123.56 -83.67 80.07
C LEU A 13 123.66 -85.14 79.58
N GLU A 14 122.54 -85.85 79.40
CA GLU A 14 122.53 -87.26 78.94
C GLU A 14 122.76 -87.42 77.41
N THR A 15 122.52 -86.39 76.60
CA THR A 15 122.78 -86.45 75.15
C THR A 15 124.25 -86.21 74.82
N LEU A 16 125.00 -85.49 75.67
CA LEU A 16 126.46 -85.33 75.54
C LEU A 16 127.21 -86.64 75.78
N GLU A 17 126.71 -87.51 76.68
CA GLU A 17 127.28 -88.86 76.88
C GLU A 17 126.95 -89.83 75.74
N ARG A 18 125.83 -89.66 75.03
CA ARG A 18 125.52 -90.43 73.82
C ARG A 18 126.35 -90.02 72.59
N MET A 19 126.95 -88.83 72.60
CA MET A 19 127.83 -88.38 71.53
C MET A 19 129.28 -88.88 71.68
N LEU A 20 129.66 -89.46 72.83
CA LEU A 20 131.05 -89.87 73.11
C LEU A 20 131.34 -91.37 72.90
N GLN A 21 130.34 -92.21 72.61
CA GLN A 21 130.51 -93.69 72.50
C GLN A 21 130.23 -94.29 71.10
N LYS A 22 130.14 -93.49 70.03
CA LYS A 22 130.15 -93.99 68.65
C LYS A 22 131.19 -93.27 67.80
N THR A 23 132.45 -93.48 68.16
CA THR A 23 133.61 -93.22 67.30
C THR A 23 134.08 -94.55 66.70
N THR A 24 134.00 -94.70 65.39
CA THR A 24 135.00 -95.47 64.63
C THR A 24 135.53 -94.57 63.53
N LEU A 25 136.70 -94.02 63.80
CA LEU A 25 137.55 -93.27 62.90
C LEU A 25 137.92 -94.13 61.69
N THR A 26 137.43 -93.77 60.50
CA THR A 26 138.06 -94.09 59.23
C THR A 26 138.55 -92.79 58.61
N THR A 27 139.84 -92.50 58.77
CA THR A 27 140.50 -91.37 58.12
C THR A 27 140.65 -91.64 56.62
N GLN A 28 139.70 -91.16 55.81
CA GLN A 28 139.92 -90.93 54.38
C GLN A 28 140.38 -89.48 54.18
N ARG A 29 141.50 -89.31 53.47
CA ARG A 29 142.02 -88.02 53.02
C ARG A 29 141.00 -87.39 52.06
N LEU A 30 140.21 -86.44 52.54
CA LEU A 30 139.34 -85.60 51.70
C LEU A 30 140.17 -84.49 51.05
N SER A 31 140.10 -84.42 49.72
CA SER A 31 140.79 -83.43 48.90
C SER A 31 140.02 -82.10 48.82
N HIS A 32 140.77 -81.00 48.76
CA HIS A 32 140.38 -79.57 48.78
C HIS A 32 139.50 -79.06 47.62
N ARG A 33 138.70 -79.93 46.95
CA ARG A 33 137.86 -79.54 45.80
C ARG A 33 136.37 -79.34 46.15
N TYR A 34 135.90 -79.86 47.28
CA TYR A 34 134.46 -79.85 47.62
C TYR A 34 133.97 -78.68 48.51
N ILE A 35 134.86 -77.80 49.00
CA ILE A 35 134.48 -76.63 49.82
C ILE A 35 134.22 -75.38 48.95
N ILE A 36 134.81 -75.30 47.76
CA ILE A 36 134.66 -74.14 46.87
C ILE A 36 133.25 -74.14 46.23
N ASP A 37 132.70 -75.32 45.89
CA ASP A 37 131.40 -75.42 45.20
C ASP A 37 130.19 -75.08 46.09
N PHE A 38 130.27 -75.24 47.42
CA PHE A 38 129.18 -74.82 48.33
C PHE A 38 129.24 -73.33 48.71
N GLY A 39 130.43 -72.72 48.67
CA GLY A 39 130.60 -71.28 48.94
C GLY A 39 130.03 -70.39 47.83
N ASP A 40 130.27 -70.77 46.56
CA ASP A 40 129.77 -70.00 45.40
C ASP A 40 128.25 -70.14 45.20
N GLN A 41 127.64 -71.24 45.64
CA GLN A 41 126.18 -71.42 45.57
C GLN A 41 125.42 -70.56 46.60
N LEU A 42 125.98 -70.30 47.78
CA LEU A 42 125.30 -69.49 48.82
C LEU A 42 125.45 -67.97 48.61
N LEU A 43 126.54 -67.52 48.00
CA LEU A 43 126.77 -66.11 47.66
C LEU A 43 126.01 -65.65 46.40
N SER A 44 125.78 -66.56 45.43
CA SER A 44 124.98 -66.26 44.24
C SER A 44 123.47 -66.17 44.53
N LEU A 45 122.96 -66.95 45.51
CA LEU A 45 121.57 -66.88 45.95
C LEU A 45 121.25 -65.60 46.74
N THR A 46 122.15 -65.13 47.61
CA THR A 46 121.90 -63.89 48.39
C THR A 46 122.06 -62.60 47.57
N GLN A 47 122.94 -62.56 46.57
CA GLN A 47 123.06 -61.40 45.66
C GLN A 47 121.95 -61.31 44.61
N SER A 48 121.26 -62.41 44.31
CA SER A 48 120.08 -62.39 43.42
C SER A 48 118.85 -61.90 44.17
N ASP A 49 118.59 -62.39 45.39
CA ASP A 49 117.45 -61.97 46.21
C ASP A 49 117.46 -60.45 46.53
N ASP A 50 118.61 -59.87 46.92
CA ASP A 50 118.73 -58.43 47.21
C ASP A 50 118.56 -57.52 45.97
N ARG A 51 118.91 -58.02 44.78
CA ARG A 51 118.71 -57.29 43.51
C ARG A 51 117.25 -57.36 43.08
N GLU A 52 116.64 -58.53 43.19
CA GLU A 52 115.22 -58.74 42.89
C GLU A 52 114.32 -57.90 43.79
N ASP A 53 114.61 -57.80 45.09
CA ASP A 53 113.80 -57.01 46.00
C ASP A 53 113.97 -55.49 45.81
N ARG A 54 115.16 -55.03 45.42
CA ARG A 54 115.37 -53.63 44.98
C ARG A 54 114.67 -53.33 43.67
N GLN A 55 114.67 -54.26 42.72
CA GLN A 55 113.94 -54.11 41.46
C GLN A 55 112.42 -54.08 41.71
N LYS A 56 111.88 -54.97 42.54
CA LYS A 56 110.48 -54.93 42.96
C LYS A 56 110.11 -53.60 43.63
N ALA A 57 110.95 -53.06 44.51
CA ALA A 57 110.69 -51.76 45.14
C ALA A 57 110.73 -50.57 44.15
N ILE A 58 111.62 -50.62 43.16
CA ILE A 58 111.67 -49.63 42.07
C ILE A 58 110.43 -49.76 41.19
N ASP A 59 110.05 -50.98 40.81
CA ASP A 59 108.86 -51.26 40.01
C ASP A 59 107.58 -50.87 40.76
N ASP A 60 107.49 -51.09 42.07
CA ASP A 60 106.39 -50.65 42.93
C ASP A 60 106.32 -49.12 43.04
N ALA A 61 107.47 -48.44 43.12
CA ALA A 61 107.53 -46.98 43.13
C ALA A 61 107.16 -46.39 41.76
N VAL A 62 107.60 -47.02 40.66
CA VAL A 62 107.26 -46.64 39.28
C VAL A 62 105.77 -46.87 39.03
N THR A 63 105.22 -48.03 39.39
CA THR A 63 103.78 -48.31 39.24
C THR A 63 102.93 -47.40 40.13
N ALA A 64 103.38 -47.04 41.33
CA ALA A 64 102.71 -46.06 42.18
C ALA A 64 102.77 -44.63 41.59
N ALA A 65 103.90 -44.24 40.99
CA ALA A 65 104.06 -42.95 40.30
C ALA A 65 103.21 -42.90 39.02
N GLU A 66 103.19 -43.96 38.23
CA GLU A 66 102.32 -44.13 37.06
C GLU A 66 100.85 -44.14 37.46
N ALA A 67 100.48 -44.78 38.57
CA ALA A 67 99.13 -44.74 39.10
C ALA A 67 98.72 -43.33 39.56
N ARG A 68 99.63 -42.55 40.14
CA ARG A 68 99.39 -41.13 40.48
C ARG A 68 99.27 -40.28 39.22
N ALA A 69 100.19 -40.40 38.28
CA ALA A 69 100.17 -39.67 37.01
C ALA A 69 98.92 -40.00 36.18
N THR A 70 98.47 -41.26 36.14
CA THR A 70 97.23 -41.65 35.46
C THR A 70 95.99 -41.14 36.17
N ARG A 71 95.98 -41.07 37.51
CA ARG A 71 94.89 -40.44 38.28
C ARG A 71 94.82 -38.93 38.03
N GLU A 72 95.96 -38.25 38.04
CA GLU A 72 96.07 -36.82 37.74
C GLU A 72 95.65 -36.52 36.30
N LEU A 73 96.11 -37.32 35.33
CA LEU A 73 95.69 -37.22 33.92
C LEU A 73 94.19 -37.45 33.76
N ARG A 74 93.62 -38.48 34.42
CA ARG A 74 92.17 -38.73 34.40
C ARG A 74 91.39 -37.57 35.03
N ALA A 75 91.88 -37.00 36.12
CA ALA A 75 91.26 -35.85 36.76
C ALA A 75 91.33 -34.60 35.88
N ALA A 76 92.47 -34.33 35.24
CA ALA A 76 92.65 -33.24 34.29
C ALA A 76 91.76 -33.41 33.05
N LEU A 77 91.68 -34.61 32.49
CA LEU A 77 90.78 -34.93 31.37
C LEU A 77 89.31 -34.78 31.77
N LYS A 78 88.93 -35.14 32.99
CA LYS A 78 87.57 -34.94 33.49
C LYS A 78 87.23 -33.46 33.64
N ARG A 79 88.14 -32.65 34.20
CA ARG A 79 87.99 -31.19 34.30
C ARG A 79 87.86 -30.55 32.91
N LEU A 80 88.78 -30.89 31.99
CA LEU A 80 88.72 -30.39 30.61
C LEU A 80 87.43 -30.79 29.88
N ARG A 81 86.89 -31.98 30.15
CA ARG A 81 85.58 -32.38 29.59
C ARG A 81 84.45 -31.54 30.17
N GLN A 82 84.45 -31.34 31.50
CA GLN A 82 83.46 -30.50 32.17
C GLN A 82 83.51 -29.06 31.66
N ASP A 83 84.70 -28.46 31.58
CA ASP A 83 84.89 -27.11 31.07
C ASP A 83 84.38 -26.98 29.62
N LYS A 84 84.68 -27.97 28.76
CA LYS A 84 84.16 -28.01 27.38
C LYS A 84 82.65 -28.16 27.31
N ASP A 85 82.06 -28.99 28.18
CA ASP A 85 80.61 -29.18 28.22
C ASP A 85 79.91 -27.91 28.73
N GLU A 86 80.49 -27.23 29.72
CA GLU A 86 80.01 -25.93 30.22
C GLU A 86 80.12 -24.84 29.16
N GLU A 87 81.25 -24.74 28.45
CA GLU A 87 81.42 -23.80 27.34
C GLU A 87 80.43 -24.08 26.21
N ARG A 88 80.21 -25.35 25.88
CA ARG A 88 79.22 -25.79 24.90
C ARG A 88 77.80 -25.39 25.34
N GLN A 89 77.44 -25.63 26.60
CA GLN A 89 76.13 -25.23 27.13
C GLN A 89 75.96 -23.71 27.08
N ARG A 90 76.95 -22.94 27.53
CA ARG A 90 76.94 -21.48 27.45
C ARG A 90 76.80 -20.97 26.01
N ALA A 91 77.45 -21.63 25.04
CA ALA A 91 77.32 -21.28 23.63
C ALA A 91 75.92 -21.61 23.08
N LEU A 92 75.37 -22.78 23.43
CA LEU A 92 74.01 -23.18 23.04
C LEU A 92 72.96 -22.25 23.64
N ASP A 93 73.09 -21.84 24.89
CA ASP A 93 72.15 -20.94 25.55
C ASP A 93 72.21 -19.53 24.94
N LYS A 94 73.41 -19.03 24.61
CA LYS A 94 73.57 -17.78 23.84
C LYS A 94 72.91 -17.87 22.46
N GLN A 95 73.03 -19.01 21.79
CA GLN A 95 72.37 -19.23 20.50
C GLN A 95 70.85 -19.28 20.64
N LYS A 96 70.32 -20.03 21.62
CA LYS A 96 68.88 -20.09 21.90
C LYS A 96 68.31 -18.70 22.17
N TRP A 97 68.95 -17.94 23.06
CA TRP A 97 68.54 -16.58 23.38
C TRP A 97 68.57 -15.67 22.15
N TYR A 98 69.60 -15.78 21.30
CA TYR A 98 69.67 -15.03 20.04
C TYR A 98 68.52 -15.40 19.09
N PHE A 99 68.22 -16.69 18.93
CA PHE A 99 67.15 -17.16 18.05
C PHE A 99 65.76 -16.82 18.60
N GLU A 100 65.55 -16.89 19.91
CA GLU A 100 64.32 -16.43 20.57
C GLU A 100 64.10 -14.94 20.32
N ARG A 101 65.15 -14.12 20.48
CA ARG A 101 65.09 -12.69 20.18
C ARG A 101 64.88 -12.40 18.70
N LEU A 102 65.44 -13.22 17.81
CA LEU A 102 65.21 -13.10 16.37
C LEU A 102 63.77 -13.49 16.02
N ALA A 103 63.26 -14.59 16.57
CA ALA A 103 61.89 -15.05 16.38
C ALA A 103 60.87 -14.02 16.87
N GLY A 104 61.12 -13.40 18.04
CA GLY A 104 60.31 -12.29 18.55
C GLY A 104 60.27 -11.11 17.57
N ARG A 105 61.42 -10.67 17.06
CA ARG A 105 61.48 -9.58 16.06
C ARG A 105 60.76 -9.95 14.75
N VAL A 106 60.88 -11.18 14.27
CA VAL A 106 60.19 -11.65 13.06
C VAL A 106 58.69 -11.70 13.29
N SER A 107 58.22 -12.15 14.46
CA SER A 107 56.80 -12.11 14.82
C SER A 107 56.28 -10.68 14.83
N GLU A 108 56.95 -9.76 15.52
CA GLU A 108 56.55 -8.34 15.55
C GLU A 108 56.49 -7.72 14.15
N GLN A 109 57.44 -8.06 13.27
CA GLN A 109 57.43 -7.57 11.89
C GLN A 109 56.26 -8.16 11.08
N ARG A 110 55.98 -9.46 11.25
CA ARG A 110 54.81 -10.10 10.64
C ARG A 110 53.52 -9.44 11.12
N ASP A 111 53.37 -9.28 12.42
CA ASP A 111 52.15 -8.74 13.03
C ASP A 111 51.90 -7.30 12.55
N ARG A 112 52.95 -6.46 12.46
CA ARG A 112 52.86 -5.12 11.86
C ARG A 112 52.45 -5.16 10.38
N ALA A 113 53.01 -6.08 9.60
CA ALA A 113 52.66 -6.21 8.18
C ALA A 113 51.22 -6.71 7.99
N GLU A 114 50.76 -7.63 8.84
CA GLU A 114 49.38 -8.13 8.86
C GLU A 114 48.41 -7.04 9.27
N GLU A 115 48.74 -6.23 10.28
CA GLU A 115 47.94 -5.06 10.69
C GLU A 115 47.76 -4.06 9.55
N GLU A 116 48.83 -3.70 8.84
CA GLU A 116 48.74 -2.78 7.69
C GLU A 116 47.90 -3.39 6.55
N ARG A 117 48.10 -4.68 6.24
CA ARG A 117 47.28 -5.39 5.26
C ARG A 117 45.79 -5.39 5.67
N MET A 118 45.49 -5.63 6.95
CA MET A 118 44.12 -5.62 7.45
C MET A 118 43.50 -4.22 7.40
N LYS A 119 44.27 -3.17 7.71
CA LYS A 119 43.82 -1.77 7.55
C LYS A 119 43.50 -1.45 6.10
N GLU A 120 44.35 -1.86 5.16
CA GLU A 120 44.10 -1.66 3.72
C GLU A 120 42.87 -2.41 3.23
N LEU A 121 42.71 -3.68 3.62
CA LEU A 121 41.52 -4.47 3.28
C LEU A 121 40.25 -3.84 3.85
N THR A 122 40.29 -3.37 5.09
CA THR A 122 39.17 -2.68 5.74
C THR A 122 38.81 -1.40 4.98
N LYS A 123 39.82 -0.60 4.57
CA LYS A 123 39.59 0.60 3.74
C LYS A 123 38.94 0.26 2.39
N LYS A 124 39.41 -0.79 1.70
CA LYS A 124 38.81 -1.21 0.42
C LYS A 124 37.36 -1.66 0.60
N LEU A 125 37.12 -2.49 1.60
CA LEU A 125 35.78 -2.99 1.91
C LEU A 125 34.81 -1.87 2.33
N HIS A 126 35.29 -0.84 3.03
CA HIS A 126 34.47 0.35 3.31
C HIS A 126 34.14 1.14 2.04
N LYS A 127 35.11 1.34 1.15
CA LYS A 127 34.87 2.00 -0.14
C LYS A 127 33.86 1.25 -1.00
N GLU A 128 34.01 -0.07 -1.14
CA GLU A 128 33.07 -0.91 -1.88
C GLU A 128 31.66 -0.86 -1.28
N LYS A 129 31.54 -0.80 0.06
CA LYS A 129 30.25 -0.61 0.74
C LYS A 129 29.65 0.76 0.45
N GLU A 130 30.44 1.83 0.52
CA GLU A 130 29.99 3.19 0.22
C GLU A 130 29.53 3.31 -1.24
N GLU A 131 30.31 2.79 -2.19
CA GLU A 131 29.97 2.74 -3.61
C GLU A 131 28.68 1.95 -3.86
N ALA A 132 28.52 0.79 -3.21
CA ALA A 132 27.29 0.00 -3.31
C ALA A 132 26.07 0.73 -2.73
N LEU A 133 26.23 1.44 -1.61
CA LEU A 133 25.16 2.24 -1.02
C LEU A 133 24.76 3.42 -1.91
N VAL A 134 25.73 4.10 -2.52
CA VAL A 134 25.49 5.20 -3.48
C VAL A 134 24.74 4.66 -4.70
N ALA A 135 25.19 3.55 -5.30
CA ALA A 135 24.52 2.96 -6.45
C ALA A 135 23.08 2.52 -6.13
N GLN A 136 22.86 1.91 -4.96
CA GLN A 136 21.51 1.56 -4.51
C GLN A 136 20.63 2.80 -4.30
N TRP A 137 21.20 3.85 -3.73
CA TRP A 137 20.49 5.10 -3.52
C TRP A 137 20.09 5.77 -4.84
N GLU A 138 20.99 5.83 -5.81
CA GLU A 138 20.73 6.36 -7.16
C GLU A 138 19.63 5.57 -7.88
N GLU A 139 19.67 4.23 -7.82
CA GLU A 139 18.60 3.38 -8.37
C GLU A 139 17.26 3.59 -7.66
N CYS A 140 17.26 3.71 -6.33
CA CYS A 140 16.05 4.04 -5.58
C CYS A 140 15.49 5.40 -5.99
N GLN A 141 16.33 6.43 -6.14
CA GLN A 141 15.90 7.75 -6.61
C GLN A 141 15.34 7.68 -8.03
N ARG A 142 15.98 6.92 -8.93
CA ARG A 142 15.50 6.73 -10.30
C ARG A 142 14.13 6.05 -10.33
N LEU A 143 13.93 5.00 -9.54
CA LEU A 143 12.65 4.31 -9.42
C LEU A 143 11.58 5.21 -8.80
N GLN A 144 11.93 6.03 -7.80
CA GLN A 144 11.02 7.02 -7.23
C GLN A 144 10.59 8.06 -8.27
N ALA A 145 11.52 8.60 -9.05
CA ALA A 145 11.21 9.55 -10.11
C ALA A 145 10.27 8.93 -11.16
N GLN A 146 10.56 7.71 -11.63
CA GLN A 146 9.69 6.98 -12.56
C GLN A 146 8.30 6.72 -11.97
N ALA A 147 8.21 6.35 -10.70
CA ALA A 147 6.93 6.14 -10.03
C ALA A 147 6.11 7.44 -9.93
N VAL A 148 6.76 8.57 -9.64
CA VAL A 148 6.12 9.89 -9.61
C VAL A 148 5.64 10.28 -11.01
N ASP A 149 6.43 10.06 -12.05
CA ASP A 149 6.05 10.37 -13.43
C ASP A 149 4.83 9.54 -13.88
N VAL A 150 4.82 8.24 -13.59
CA VAL A 150 3.68 7.36 -13.87
C VAL A 150 2.44 7.81 -13.10
N ALA A 151 2.57 8.14 -11.81
CA ALA A 151 1.46 8.65 -11.01
C ALA A 151 0.91 9.98 -11.56
N CYS A 152 1.79 10.89 -11.98
CA CYS A 152 1.40 12.16 -12.60
C CYS A 152 0.67 11.94 -13.93
N MET A 153 1.11 10.99 -14.74
CA MET A 153 0.46 10.65 -16.01
C MET A 153 -0.93 10.05 -15.78
N GLN A 154 -1.05 9.09 -14.85
CA GLN A 154 -2.34 8.49 -14.49
C GLN A 154 -3.31 9.54 -13.94
N LEU A 155 -2.84 10.44 -13.07
CA LEU A 155 -3.66 11.53 -12.53
C LEU A 155 -4.12 12.48 -13.64
N ARG A 156 -3.26 12.82 -14.60
CA ARG A 156 -3.63 13.66 -15.76
C ARG A 156 -4.68 12.98 -16.64
N GLU A 157 -4.60 11.67 -16.85
CA GLU A 157 -5.60 10.91 -17.59
C GLU A 157 -6.93 10.87 -16.86
N GLN A 158 -6.93 10.61 -15.55
CA GLN A 158 -8.13 10.66 -14.72
C GLN A 158 -8.79 12.04 -14.78
N LEU A 159 -8.03 13.12 -14.56
CA LEU A 159 -8.55 14.48 -14.66
C LEU A 159 -9.13 14.77 -16.04
N ARG A 160 -8.48 14.35 -17.13
CA ARG A 160 -9.03 14.53 -18.48
C ARG A 160 -10.36 13.80 -18.67
N ASN A 161 -10.48 12.58 -18.16
CA ASN A 161 -11.71 11.81 -18.23
C ASN A 161 -12.82 12.45 -17.38
N ASP A 162 -12.49 12.88 -16.16
CA ASP A 162 -13.42 13.58 -15.26
C ASP A 162 -13.91 14.88 -15.90
N PHE A 163 -13.01 15.69 -16.48
CA PHE A 163 -13.39 16.90 -17.21
C PHE A 163 -14.27 16.60 -18.44
N ALA A 164 -14.03 15.50 -19.15
CA ALA A 164 -14.86 15.11 -20.28
C ALA A 164 -16.28 14.77 -19.82
N VAL A 165 -16.41 14.00 -18.74
CA VAL A 165 -17.70 13.63 -18.13
C VAL A 165 -18.42 14.85 -17.59
N GLU A 166 -17.74 15.72 -16.83
CA GLU A 166 -18.31 16.96 -16.30
C GLU A 166 -18.80 17.89 -17.43
N ARG A 167 -18.01 18.01 -18.51
CA ARG A 167 -18.40 18.78 -19.69
C ARG A 167 -19.66 18.21 -20.35
N GLU A 168 -19.73 16.89 -20.54
CA GLU A 168 -20.90 16.24 -21.10
C GLU A 168 -22.14 16.40 -20.21
N GLN A 169 -21.99 16.28 -18.90
CA GLN A 169 -23.06 16.53 -17.94
C GLN A 169 -23.54 17.98 -17.99
N ALA A 170 -22.62 18.95 -18.04
CA ALA A 170 -22.95 20.37 -18.13
C ALA A 170 -23.71 20.68 -19.44
N VAL A 171 -23.26 20.12 -20.56
CA VAL A 171 -23.95 20.25 -21.85
C VAL A 171 -25.34 19.62 -21.79
N ALA A 172 -25.47 18.41 -21.21
CA ALA A 172 -26.76 17.74 -21.06
C ALA A 172 -27.74 18.54 -20.19
N GLN A 173 -27.27 19.10 -19.06
CA GLN A 173 -28.07 19.96 -18.19
C GLN A 173 -28.49 21.25 -18.90
N ALA A 174 -27.58 21.91 -19.62
CA ALA A 174 -27.87 23.10 -20.40
C ALA A 174 -28.92 22.82 -21.50
N LEU A 175 -28.77 21.70 -22.22
CA LEU A 175 -29.75 21.27 -23.24
C LEU A 175 -31.10 20.93 -22.62
N LYS A 176 -31.14 20.30 -21.45
CA LYS A 176 -32.39 20.01 -20.72
C LYS A 176 -33.10 21.30 -20.32
N ALA A 177 -32.37 22.24 -19.71
CA ALA A 177 -32.90 23.55 -19.34
C ALA A 177 -33.41 24.34 -20.57
N ALA A 178 -32.67 24.30 -21.68
CA ALA A 178 -33.09 24.94 -22.92
C ALA A 178 -34.36 24.30 -23.51
N ARG A 179 -34.47 22.97 -23.49
CA ARG A 179 -35.68 22.24 -23.94
C ARG A 179 -36.89 22.56 -23.06
N GLU A 180 -36.73 22.59 -21.74
CA GLU A 180 -37.79 22.95 -20.80
C GLU A 180 -38.22 24.41 -20.99
N GLY A 181 -37.27 25.33 -21.14
CA GLY A 181 -37.55 26.73 -21.44
C GLY A 181 -38.22 26.94 -22.80
N PHE A 182 -37.90 26.12 -23.81
CA PHE A 182 -38.61 26.13 -25.09
C PHE A 182 -40.04 25.63 -24.93
N LYS A 183 -40.26 24.49 -24.26
CA LYS A 183 -41.60 23.95 -24.00
C LYS A 183 -42.50 24.92 -23.24
N ARG A 184 -41.97 25.63 -22.24
CA ARG A 184 -42.71 26.67 -21.50
C ARG A 184 -43.12 27.81 -22.43
N ARG A 185 -42.18 28.35 -23.23
CA ARG A 185 -42.48 29.40 -24.21
C ARG A 185 -43.52 28.96 -25.24
N GLU A 186 -43.41 27.72 -25.73
CA GLU A 186 -44.39 27.14 -26.65
C GLU A 186 -45.78 27.05 -26.02
N GLN A 187 -45.87 26.55 -24.79
CA GLN A 187 -47.13 26.49 -24.03
C GLN A 187 -47.72 27.89 -23.78
N ASP A 188 -46.89 28.88 -23.43
CA ASP A 188 -47.32 30.25 -23.21
C ASP A 188 -47.84 30.88 -24.51
N VAL A 189 -47.18 30.64 -25.64
CA VAL A 189 -47.63 31.12 -26.96
C VAL A 189 -48.95 30.46 -27.34
N ILE A 190 -49.09 29.14 -27.16
CA ILE A 190 -50.35 28.42 -27.40
C ILE A 190 -51.47 28.95 -26.50
N ALA A 191 -51.19 29.24 -25.23
CA ALA A 191 -52.17 29.78 -24.30
C ALA A 191 -52.62 31.18 -24.71
N ARG A 192 -51.69 32.05 -25.13
CA ARG A 192 -51.99 33.39 -25.62
C ARG A 192 -52.83 33.36 -26.90
N THR A 193 -52.43 32.57 -27.89
CA THR A 193 -53.18 32.47 -29.14
C THR A 193 -54.58 31.87 -28.91
N ARG A 194 -54.72 30.90 -28.01
CA ARG A 194 -56.05 30.40 -27.61
C ARG A 194 -56.90 31.50 -26.97
N ALA A 195 -56.33 32.31 -26.08
CA ALA A 195 -57.05 33.41 -25.46
C ALA A 195 -57.49 34.45 -26.50
N GLU A 196 -56.60 34.84 -27.41
CA GLU A 196 -56.90 35.76 -28.52
C GLU A 196 -58.03 35.21 -29.40
N CYS A 197 -57.95 33.94 -29.84
CA CYS A 197 -59.02 33.31 -30.60
C CYS A 197 -60.35 33.25 -29.83
N HIS A 198 -60.33 33.02 -28.52
CA HIS A 198 -61.53 33.05 -27.70
C HIS A 198 -62.12 34.45 -27.58
N GLU A 199 -61.30 35.49 -27.46
CA GLU A 199 -61.76 36.88 -27.45
C GLU A 199 -62.37 37.29 -28.80
N GLU A 200 -61.72 36.94 -29.91
CA GLU A 200 -62.24 37.17 -31.26
C GLU A 200 -63.56 36.44 -31.48
N ALA A 201 -63.65 35.17 -31.07
CA ALA A 201 -64.88 34.39 -31.14
C ALA A 201 -66.00 35.00 -30.28
N ARG A 202 -65.69 35.55 -29.10
CA ARG A 202 -66.66 36.27 -28.26
C ARG A 202 -67.16 37.55 -28.92
N ARG A 203 -66.27 38.37 -29.45
CA ARG A 203 -66.64 39.61 -30.16
C ARG A 203 -67.54 39.31 -31.36
N GLU A 204 -67.21 38.26 -32.10
CA GLU A 204 -68.02 37.83 -33.24
C GLU A 204 -69.38 37.27 -32.81
N ALA A 205 -69.41 36.48 -31.72
CA ALA A 205 -70.66 36.00 -31.14
C ALA A 205 -71.55 37.15 -30.64
N GLU A 206 -70.97 38.18 -30.02
CA GLU A 206 -71.69 39.40 -29.60
C GLU A 206 -72.24 40.17 -30.80
N ARG A 207 -71.44 40.32 -31.87
CA ARG A 207 -71.87 40.94 -33.12
C ARG A 207 -73.07 40.21 -33.73
N VAL A 208 -72.97 38.88 -33.84
CA VAL A 208 -74.04 38.04 -34.37
C VAL A 208 -75.29 38.09 -33.47
N ALA A 209 -75.11 38.03 -32.14
CA ALA A 209 -76.23 38.14 -31.20
C ALA A 209 -76.95 39.49 -31.32
N ALA A 210 -76.21 40.60 -31.52
CA ALA A 210 -76.80 41.91 -31.76
C ALA A 210 -77.60 41.97 -33.07
N LEU A 211 -77.07 41.38 -34.15
CA LEU A 211 -77.78 41.27 -35.43
C LEU A 211 -79.05 40.44 -35.28
N HIS A 212 -78.96 39.25 -34.68
CA HIS A 212 -80.13 38.39 -34.43
C HIS A 212 -81.16 39.10 -33.55
N LYS A 213 -80.74 39.86 -32.53
CA LYS A 213 -81.67 40.63 -31.69
C LYS A 213 -82.40 41.69 -32.52
N ALA A 214 -81.70 42.43 -33.38
CA ALA A 214 -82.33 43.41 -34.25
C ALA A 214 -83.31 42.77 -35.24
N GLU A 215 -82.99 41.59 -35.79
CA GLU A 215 -83.90 40.81 -36.64
C GLU A 215 -85.13 40.34 -35.86
N ILE A 216 -84.94 39.83 -34.65
CA ILE A 216 -86.01 39.44 -33.74
C ILE A 216 -86.92 40.63 -33.44
N ASP A 217 -86.36 41.80 -33.11
CA ASP A 217 -87.13 43.01 -32.83
C ASP A 217 -87.91 43.49 -34.06
N CYS A 218 -87.31 43.44 -35.26
CA CYS A 218 -87.99 43.71 -36.53
C CYS A 218 -89.17 42.75 -36.77
N LEU A 219 -88.98 41.45 -36.50
CA LEU A 219 -90.02 40.44 -36.65
C LEU A 219 -91.13 40.63 -35.62
N HIS A 220 -90.81 40.94 -34.37
CA HIS A 220 -91.79 41.29 -33.33
C HIS A 220 -92.60 42.52 -33.73
N HIS A 221 -91.96 43.57 -34.25
CA HIS A 221 -92.68 44.75 -34.71
C HIS A 221 -93.65 44.44 -35.86
N LYS A 222 -93.22 43.62 -36.84
CA LYS A 222 -94.11 43.14 -37.91
C LYS A 222 -95.27 42.32 -37.35
N TYR A 223 -94.99 41.44 -36.39
CA TYR A 223 -96.00 40.64 -35.70
C TYR A 223 -97.02 41.52 -34.98
N ASP A 224 -96.58 42.53 -34.24
CA ASP A 224 -97.45 43.48 -33.52
C ASP A 224 -98.35 44.27 -34.48
N ILE A 225 -97.80 44.74 -35.61
CA ILE A 225 -98.60 45.39 -36.65
C ILE A 225 -99.67 44.44 -37.21
N LEU A 226 -99.29 43.18 -37.48
CA LEU A 226 -100.21 42.16 -37.97
C LEU A 226 -101.32 41.88 -36.93
N GLN A 227 -100.94 41.79 -35.66
CA GLN A 227 -101.86 41.57 -34.54
C GLN A 227 -102.85 42.73 -34.42
N GLN A 228 -102.39 43.98 -34.48
CA GLN A 228 -103.27 45.15 -34.47
C GLN A 228 -104.23 45.18 -35.66
N LYS A 229 -103.75 44.83 -36.87
CA LYS A 229 -104.61 44.73 -38.06
C LYS A 229 -105.66 43.63 -37.88
N TYR A 230 -105.24 42.46 -37.40
CA TYR A 230 -106.14 41.36 -37.10
C TYR A 230 -107.22 41.75 -36.07
N ASP A 231 -106.84 42.44 -34.99
CA ASP A 231 -107.78 42.90 -33.97
C ASP A 231 -108.76 43.95 -34.52
N LYS A 232 -108.30 44.84 -35.41
CA LYS A 232 -109.17 45.80 -36.12
C LYS A 232 -110.16 45.08 -37.03
N GLU A 233 -109.72 44.10 -37.82
CA GLU A 233 -110.60 43.29 -38.67
C GLU A 233 -111.59 42.46 -37.83
N LEU A 234 -111.16 41.93 -36.69
CA LEU A 234 -112.02 41.22 -35.77
C LEU A 234 -113.08 42.16 -35.16
N ALA A 235 -112.72 43.39 -34.81
CA ALA A 235 -113.65 44.41 -34.34
C ALA A 235 -114.62 44.86 -35.44
N HIS A 236 -114.13 45.05 -36.67
CA HIS A 236 -114.97 45.37 -37.83
C HIS A 236 -115.96 44.24 -38.12
N LYS A 237 -115.50 42.99 -38.15
CA LYS A 237 -116.36 41.80 -38.25
C LYS A 237 -117.45 41.79 -37.19
N LYS A 238 -117.10 42.04 -35.91
CA LYS A 238 -118.09 42.11 -34.81
C LYS A 238 -119.12 43.22 -35.03
N ARG A 239 -118.73 44.39 -35.55
CA ARG A 239 -119.65 45.48 -35.89
C ARG A 239 -120.58 45.09 -37.03
N VAL A 240 -120.04 44.55 -38.12
CA VAL A 240 -120.85 44.07 -39.25
C VAL A 240 -121.82 42.97 -38.82
N GLU A 241 -121.38 42.04 -37.98
CA GLU A 241 -122.26 41.01 -37.39
C GLU A 241 -123.36 41.63 -36.52
N ALA A 242 -123.06 42.70 -35.77
CA ALA A 242 -124.06 43.43 -34.98
C ALA A 242 -125.06 44.19 -35.87
N ASP A 243 -124.58 44.90 -36.89
CA ASP A 243 -125.41 45.60 -37.87
C ASP A 243 -126.29 44.63 -38.65
N PHE A 244 -125.74 43.47 -39.04
CA PHE A 244 -126.49 42.41 -39.71
C PHE A 244 -127.58 41.83 -38.79
N ARG A 245 -127.30 41.63 -37.50
CA ARG A 245 -128.32 41.22 -36.52
C ARG A 245 -129.39 42.29 -36.33
N ALA A 246 -129.01 43.56 -36.24
CA ALA A 246 -129.95 44.67 -36.14
C ALA A 246 -130.86 44.75 -37.38
N LEU A 247 -130.29 44.58 -38.58
CA LEU A 247 -131.05 44.50 -39.82
C LEU A 247 -132.00 43.29 -39.85
N GLN A 248 -131.56 42.12 -39.35
CA GLN A 248 -132.44 40.95 -39.21
C GLN A 248 -133.59 41.22 -38.23
N ASP A 249 -133.34 41.92 -37.12
CA ASP A 249 -134.37 42.30 -36.16
C ASP A 249 -135.33 43.36 -36.71
N ASP A 250 -134.84 44.34 -37.46
CA ASP A 250 -135.67 45.32 -38.16
C ASP A 250 -136.46 44.70 -39.31
N TYR A 251 -135.88 43.73 -40.01
CA TYR A 251 -136.61 42.92 -41.00
C TYR A 251 -137.70 42.09 -40.32
N ARG A 252 -137.44 41.47 -39.16
CA ARG A 252 -138.46 40.80 -38.35
C ARG A 252 -139.56 41.78 -37.93
N ARG A 253 -139.22 42.96 -37.41
CA ARG A 253 -140.19 44.02 -37.08
C ARG A 253 -141.01 44.45 -38.29
N PHE A 254 -140.37 44.63 -39.45
CA PHE A 254 -141.07 44.97 -40.68
C PHE A 254 -142.04 43.87 -41.09
N MET A 255 -141.63 42.59 -41.00
CA MET A 255 -142.52 41.44 -41.21
C MET A 255 -143.70 41.47 -40.22
N ASP A 256 -143.44 41.72 -38.93
CA ASP A 256 -144.49 41.88 -37.91
C ASP A 256 -145.44 43.07 -38.22
N TYR A 257 -144.94 44.16 -38.81
CA TYR A 257 -145.76 45.30 -39.26
C TYR A 257 -146.55 45.00 -40.54
N THR A 258 -146.03 44.14 -41.42
CA THR A 258 -146.72 43.67 -42.63
C THR A 258 -147.66 42.49 -42.39
N ASP A 259 -147.61 41.85 -41.22
CA ASP A 259 -148.54 40.81 -40.76
C ASP A 259 -149.96 41.34 -40.44
N GLY A 260 -150.33 42.51 -41.00
CA GLY A 260 -151.72 42.82 -41.32
C GLY A 260 -152.53 43.60 -40.27
N GLN A 261 -151.89 44.19 -39.25
CA GLN A 261 -152.63 44.83 -38.14
C GLN A 261 -152.60 46.37 -38.07
N PHE A 262 -151.81 47.09 -38.89
CA PHE A 262 -151.70 48.57 -38.82
C PHE A 262 -151.52 49.30 -40.18
N HIS A 263 -152.49 49.20 -41.09
CA HIS A 263 -152.41 49.83 -42.43
C HIS A 263 -153.04 51.22 -42.61
N SER A 264 -153.65 51.84 -41.59
CA SER A 264 -154.42 53.08 -41.82
C SER A 264 -153.67 54.40 -41.57
N ASP A 265 -152.65 54.43 -40.70
CA ASP A 265 -152.09 55.72 -40.22
C ASP A 265 -150.73 56.12 -40.81
N TYR A 266 -149.96 55.17 -41.35
CA TYR A 266 -148.58 55.45 -41.77
C TYR A 266 -148.47 56.13 -43.14
N LEU A 267 -149.43 55.96 -44.04
CA LEU A 267 -149.46 56.65 -45.35
C LEU A 267 -149.82 58.14 -45.23
N MET A 268 -150.48 58.56 -44.14
CA MET A 268 -150.81 59.97 -43.91
C MET A 268 -149.63 60.79 -43.36
N ARG A 269 -148.68 60.17 -42.64
CA ARG A 269 -147.49 60.88 -42.11
C ARG A 269 -146.41 61.16 -43.16
N LEU A 270 -146.34 60.38 -44.24
CA LEU A 270 -145.40 60.62 -45.34
C LEU A 270 -145.74 61.87 -46.17
N ARG A 271 -147.00 62.32 -46.16
CA ARG A 271 -147.39 63.59 -46.80
C ARG A 271 -146.87 64.82 -46.05
N HIS A 272 -146.71 64.73 -44.73
CA HIS A 272 -146.18 65.83 -43.90
C HIS A 272 -144.64 65.84 -43.83
N LEU A 273 -143.98 64.69 -43.94
CA LEU A 273 -142.52 64.61 -44.00
C LEU A 273 -141.93 64.99 -45.38
N GLY A 274 -142.68 64.79 -46.47
CA GLY A 274 -142.27 65.20 -47.82
C GLY A 274 -142.11 66.72 -48.00
N GLN A 275 -142.85 67.53 -47.23
CA GLN A 275 -142.70 69.00 -47.27
C GLN A 275 -141.46 69.50 -46.50
N HIS A 276 -140.93 68.74 -45.54
CA HIS A 276 -139.74 69.12 -44.76
C HIS A 276 -138.40 68.64 -45.35
N LEU A 277 -138.44 67.84 -46.42
CA LEU A 277 -137.24 67.41 -47.14
C LEU A 277 -136.80 68.38 -48.24
N ALA A 278 -137.67 69.31 -48.67
CA ALA A 278 -137.35 70.32 -49.69
C ALA A 278 -136.43 71.45 -49.17
N ASP A 279 -136.34 71.65 -47.84
CA ASP A 279 -135.56 72.75 -47.22
C ASP A 279 -134.15 72.35 -46.75
N LYS A 280 -133.73 71.10 -46.94
CA LYS A 280 -132.37 70.68 -46.57
C LYS A 280 -131.40 70.96 -47.72
N ARG A 281 -130.57 71.99 -47.54
CA ARG A 281 -129.38 72.24 -48.37
C ARG A 281 -128.50 70.98 -48.39
N VAL A 282 -128.33 70.41 -49.57
CA VAL A 282 -127.33 69.39 -49.87
C VAL A 282 -125.96 70.05 -49.69
N SER A 283 -125.19 69.66 -48.66
CA SER A 283 -123.76 69.98 -48.61
C SER A 283 -123.04 69.02 -49.55
N VAL A 284 -122.65 69.54 -50.71
CA VAL A 284 -121.76 68.85 -51.63
C VAL A 284 -120.39 68.72 -50.94
N VAL A 285 -119.95 67.49 -50.70
CA VAL A 285 -118.55 67.20 -50.38
C VAL A 285 -117.86 66.89 -51.70
N THR A 286 -117.03 67.83 -52.16
CA THR A 286 -116.16 67.69 -53.33
C THR A 286 -114.86 66.97 -52.96
N TYR A 287 -114.23 66.35 -53.96
CA TYR A 287 -113.08 65.44 -53.90
C TYR A 287 -111.73 66.05 -53.42
N GLU A 288 -111.73 67.20 -52.74
CA GLU A 288 -110.51 67.95 -52.41
C GLU A 288 -110.08 67.83 -50.92
N ASP A 289 -110.88 67.20 -50.06
CA ASP A 289 -110.57 67.09 -48.61
C ASP A 289 -109.74 65.83 -48.22
N ILE A 290 -109.11 65.12 -49.18
CA ILE A 290 -108.30 63.91 -48.91
C ILE A 290 -106.79 64.18 -48.95
N THR A 291 -106.37 65.39 -49.31
CA THR A 291 -104.97 65.80 -49.15
C THR A 291 -104.79 66.52 -47.83
N GLU A 292 -104.43 65.77 -46.78
CA GLU A 292 -103.52 66.17 -45.69
C GLU A 292 -103.71 65.22 -44.49
N LEU A 293 -102.94 64.13 -44.49
CA LEU A 293 -102.54 63.49 -43.24
C LEU A 293 -101.01 63.63 -43.15
N PRO A 294 -100.50 64.30 -42.11
CA PRO A 294 -99.08 64.51 -41.94
C PRO A 294 -98.37 63.22 -41.55
N THR A 295 -97.07 63.20 -41.88
CA THR A 295 -95.99 62.30 -41.45
C THR A 295 -96.15 61.67 -40.07
#